data_AF-A0A4R3HPB3-F1
#
_entry.id   AF-A0A4R3HPB3-F1
#
_cell.length_a   1.000
_cell.length_b   1.000
_cell.length_c   1.000
_cell.angle_alpha   90.00
_cell.angle_beta   90.00
_cell.angle_gamma   90.00
#
_symmetry.space_group_name_H-M   'P 1'
#
loop_
_entity.id
_entity.type
_entity.pdbx_description
1 polymer ?
#
loop_
_entity_poly.entity_id
_entity_poly.type
_entity_poly.pdbx_seq_one_letter_code
_entity_poly.pdbx_strand_id
1 'polypeptide(L)'
;MEAFGFSRIPSALLIALMLAQPVWAQQDGKQESDTKTQSVQANSDSPEPAPSSAAHSVPAMTERYPKGSINSDELAEQAQVDARSLRTVLATELANAKSACYDRFFTNSCIDKAQEEYRGAIAALKPIELEAGAFQRQSRVDKRDQALAERRKQEEAEAPDRLRIAQENEQKAAEKAQSRAQQEAERQARQASDEKRLANPNERIQRHEEKLQRLREDDARKEQEIPGNIAAYEKKQKEAAERQKKVAERKAKKQAEQEAKQSKPTEPAAK
;
A
#
# COMPACT_ATOMS: atom_id res chain seq x y z
N MET A 1 -12.53 -59.19 20.77
CA MET A 1 -13.73 -59.27 19.91
C MET A 1 -14.71 -58.25 20.45
N GLU A 2 -14.54 -57.00 20.02
CA GLU A 2 -15.41 -55.90 20.45
C GLU A 2 -16.53 -55.74 19.42
N ALA A 3 -17.76 -55.93 19.89
CA ALA A 3 -18.97 -55.86 19.08
C ALA A 3 -19.52 -54.43 19.12
N PHE A 4 -19.57 -53.80 17.96
CA PHE A 4 -20.23 -52.52 17.72
C PHE A 4 -21.76 -52.70 17.77
N GLY A 5 -22.40 -52.07 18.75
CA GLY A 5 -23.86 -51.94 18.84
C GLY A 5 -24.32 -50.57 18.34
N PHE A 6 -24.77 -50.50 17.09
CA PHE A 6 -25.43 -49.31 16.52
C PHE A 6 -26.81 -49.10 17.16
N SER A 7 -27.00 -47.97 17.84
CA SER A 7 -28.30 -47.53 18.36
C SER A 7 -29.04 -46.71 17.30
N ARG A 8 -30.25 -47.14 16.97
CA ARG A 8 -31.21 -46.45 16.08
C ARG A 8 -31.94 -45.36 16.87
N ILE A 9 -31.95 -44.13 16.36
CA ILE A 9 -32.88 -43.08 16.80
C ILE A 9 -33.70 -42.65 15.57
N PRO A 10 -35.04 -42.83 15.58
CA PRO A 10 -35.94 -42.09 14.71
C PRO A 10 -36.41 -40.85 15.47
N SER A 11 -36.22 -39.65 14.91
CA SER A 11 -36.93 -38.48 15.43
C SER A 11 -37.31 -37.55 14.29
N ALA A 12 -38.61 -37.55 14.02
CA ALA A 12 -39.29 -36.65 13.13
C ALA A 12 -39.30 -35.25 13.73
N LEU A 13 -38.85 -34.26 12.96
CA LEU A 13 -39.27 -32.87 13.14
C LEU A 13 -39.23 -32.18 11.79
N LEU A 14 -40.38 -32.25 11.10
CA LEU A 14 -40.73 -31.38 9.98
C LEU A 14 -41.02 -29.99 10.54
N ILE A 15 -40.06 -29.08 10.40
CA ILE A 15 -40.29 -27.64 10.55
C ILE A 15 -40.43 -27.07 9.13
N ALA A 16 -41.68 -26.90 8.71
CA ALA A 16 -42.04 -26.08 7.55
C ALA A 16 -41.92 -24.61 7.94
N LEU A 17 -40.83 -23.94 7.51
CA LEU A 17 -40.69 -22.49 7.60
C LEU A 17 -41.01 -21.89 6.22
N MET A 18 -42.19 -21.29 6.13
CA MET A 18 -42.68 -20.58 4.94
C MET A 18 -41.87 -19.31 4.67
N LEU A 19 -41.35 -19.26 3.44
CA LEU A 19 -41.18 -18.12 2.53
C LEU A 19 -41.44 -16.72 3.11
N ALA A 20 -40.36 -16.02 3.45
CA ALA A 20 -40.32 -14.55 3.46
C ALA A 20 -39.32 -14.12 2.37
N GLN A 21 -39.84 -13.65 1.24
CA GLN A 21 -39.05 -13.01 0.19
C GLN A 21 -38.81 -11.54 0.57
N PRO A 22 -37.56 -11.04 0.57
CA PRO A 22 -37.33 -9.61 0.52
C PRO A 22 -37.44 -9.11 -0.91
N VAL A 23 -38.46 -8.28 -1.14
CA VAL A 23 -38.55 -7.31 -2.26
C VAL A 23 -37.32 -6.40 -2.18
N TRP A 24 -36.41 -6.52 -3.15
CA TRP A 24 -35.37 -5.53 -3.38
C TRP A 24 -35.89 -4.53 -4.40
N ALA A 25 -35.85 -3.27 -3.96
CA ALA A 25 -36.33 -2.10 -4.65
C ALA A 25 -35.58 -1.86 -5.96
N GLN A 26 -36.35 -1.51 -6.96
CA GLN A 26 -35.93 -0.94 -8.23
C GLN A 26 -35.45 0.50 -7.98
N GLN A 27 -34.13 0.71 -8.04
CA GLN A 27 -33.54 2.04 -8.16
C GLN A 27 -33.00 2.21 -9.58
N ASP A 28 -33.67 3.08 -10.32
CA ASP A 28 -33.16 3.69 -11.55
C ASP A 28 -31.92 4.51 -11.22
N GLY A 29 -30.75 3.96 -11.55
CA GLY A 29 -29.47 4.64 -11.49
C GLY A 29 -28.77 4.44 -12.83
N LYS A 30 -28.75 5.48 -13.66
CA LYS A 30 -27.82 5.62 -14.79
C LYS A 30 -26.43 5.22 -14.32
N GLN A 31 -25.92 4.10 -14.81
CA GLN A 31 -24.49 3.79 -14.79
C GLN A 31 -24.00 3.81 -16.23
N GLU A 32 -23.20 4.83 -16.50
CA GLU A 32 -22.23 4.89 -17.58
C GLU A 32 -21.53 3.55 -17.72
N SER A 33 -21.58 3.02 -18.93
CA SER A 33 -20.82 1.86 -19.37
C SER A 33 -19.35 2.21 -19.52
N ASP A 34 -18.66 2.38 -18.38
CA ASP A 34 -17.20 2.40 -18.32
C ASP A 34 -16.69 0.98 -18.02
N THR A 35 -16.38 0.30 -19.12
CA THR A 35 -15.18 -0.53 -19.31
C THR A 35 -14.38 -0.89 -18.05
N LYS A 36 -14.76 -1.96 -17.35
CA LYS A 36 -13.79 -2.75 -16.55
C LYS A 36 -14.24 -4.18 -16.28
N THR A 37 -14.37 -4.97 -17.34
CA THR A 37 -14.16 -6.42 -17.24
C THR A 37 -12.67 -6.64 -17.05
N GLN A 38 -12.23 -6.60 -15.79
CA GLN A 38 -10.84 -6.79 -15.42
C GLN A 38 -10.50 -8.28 -15.47
N SER A 39 -10.12 -8.72 -16.67
CA SER A 39 -9.01 -9.62 -16.97
C SER A 39 -8.51 -10.53 -15.84
N VAL A 40 -9.06 -11.75 -15.78
CA VAL A 40 -8.33 -12.96 -15.35
C VAL A 40 -8.24 -13.89 -16.56
N GLN A 41 -7.67 -13.38 -17.64
CA GLN A 41 -7.30 -14.15 -18.84
C GLN A 41 -6.05 -13.47 -19.41
N ALA A 42 -4.92 -13.65 -18.74
CA ALA A 42 -3.63 -13.27 -19.25
C ALA A 42 -2.67 -14.42 -18.93
N ASN A 43 -2.45 -15.25 -19.95
CA ASN A 43 -1.45 -16.32 -20.12
C ASN A 43 -2.05 -17.69 -20.47
N SER A 44 -2.73 -17.75 -21.61
CA SER A 44 -2.89 -18.99 -22.39
C SER A 44 -3.02 -18.63 -23.87
N ASP A 45 -2.06 -17.85 -24.37
CA ASP A 45 -1.97 -17.44 -25.78
C ASP A 45 -0.82 -18.17 -26.48
N SER A 46 -0.60 -19.43 -26.10
CA SER A 46 0.13 -20.37 -26.93
C SER A 46 -0.90 -21.05 -27.82
N PRO A 47 -0.83 -20.91 -29.15
CA PRO A 47 -1.72 -21.63 -30.05
C PRO A 47 -1.58 -23.13 -29.76
N GLU A 48 -2.70 -23.82 -29.47
CA GLU A 48 -2.70 -25.28 -29.33
C GLU A 48 -1.96 -25.87 -30.54
N PRO A 49 -1.00 -26.78 -30.33
CA PRO A 49 -0.23 -27.33 -31.43
C PRO A 49 -1.18 -28.06 -32.39
N ALA A 50 -0.96 -27.92 -33.69
CA ALA A 50 -1.73 -28.66 -34.69
C ALA A 50 -1.48 -30.17 -34.54
N PRO A 51 -2.49 -31.03 -34.85
CA PRO A 51 -2.29 -32.47 -34.84
C PRO A 51 -1.23 -32.84 -35.88
N SER A 52 -0.35 -33.75 -35.50
CA SER A 52 0.71 -34.20 -36.39
C SER A 52 0.24 -35.29 -37.35
N SER A 53 1.04 -35.58 -38.39
CA SER A 53 0.74 -36.61 -39.38
C SER A 53 0.58 -38.02 -38.78
N ALA A 54 1.17 -38.26 -37.60
CA ALA A 54 0.98 -39.52 -36.88
C ALA A 54 -0.47 -39.72 -36.39
N ALA A 55 -1.24 -38.64 -36.22
CA ALA A 55 -2.63 -38.67 -35.73
C ALA A 55 -3.64 -39.29 -36.71
N HIS A 56 -3.18 -39.82 -37.85
CA HIS A 56 -4.03 -40.49 -38.83
C HIS A 56 -4.09 -42.01 -38.66
N SER A 57 -3.20 -42.63 -37.86
CA SER A 57 -3.26 -44.08 -37.63
C SER A 57 -2.66 -44.52 -36.30
N VAL A 58 -3.17 -45.64 -35.75
CA VAL A 58 -2.68 -46.22 -34.50
C VAL A 58 -1.22 -46.70 -34.57
N PRO A 59 -0.75 -47.37 -35.65
CA PRO A 59 0.66 -47.76 -35.76
C PRO A 59 1.61 -46.57 -35.75
N ALA A 60 1.28 -45.50 -36.49
CA ALA A 60 2.10 -44.28 -36.51
C ALA A 60 2.14 -43.59 -35.13
N MET A 61 1.04 -43.59 -34.38
CA MET A 61 1.02 -43.10 -32.99
C MET A 61 1.91 -43.94 -32.08
N THR A 62 1.87 -45.26 -32.22
CA THR A 62 2.66 -46.18 -31.38
C THR A 62 4.15 -46.08 -31.68
N GLU A 63 4.52 -45.87 -32.95
CA GLU A 63 5.91 -45.65 -33.37
C GLU A 63 6.44 -44.30 -32.89
N ARG A 64 5.61 -43.25 -32.96
CA ARG A 64 6.00 -41.90 -32.52
C ARG A 64 6.10 -41.77 -31.00
N TYR A 65 5.19 -42.41 -30.28
CA TYR A 65 5.10 -42.36 -28.82
C TYR A 65 5.29 -43.77 -28.23
N PRO A 66 6.50 -44.34 -28.33
CA PRO A 66 6.77 -45.61 -27.67
C PRO A 66 6.66 -45.43 -26.16
N LYS A 67 6.27 -46.51 -25.47
CA LYS A 67 6.05 -46.47 -24.01
C LYS A 67 7.27 -45.90 -23.27
N GLY A 68 7.04 -44.89 -22.44
CA GLY A 68 8.07 -44.22 -21.64
C GLY A 68 8.84 -43.13 -22.39
N SER A 69 8.44 -42.77 -23.62
CA SER A 69 9.11 -41.71 -24.39
C SER A 69 8.65 -40.30 -24.01
N ILE A 70 7.52 -40.15 -23.30
CA ILE A 70 6.96 -38.84 -22.98
C ILE A 70 7.68 -38.27 -21.76
N ASN A 71 8.63 -37.37 -22.03
CA ASN A 71 9.53 -36.80 -21.02
C ASN A 71 9.58 -35.27 -21.01
N SER A 72 8.77 -34.59 -21.83
CA SER A 72 8.67 -33.13 -21.87
C SER A 72 7.21 -32.69 -21.91
N ASP A 73 6.94 -31.46 -21.45
CA ASP A 73 5.59 -30.90 -21.44
C ASP A 73 5.04 -30.73 -22.86
N GLU A 74 5.88 -30.26 -23.77
CA GLU A 74 5.53 -30.05 -25.18
C GLU A 74 5.18 -31.37 -25.86
N LEU A 75 5.97 -32.42 -25.59
CA LEU A 75 5.73 -33.74 -26.14
C LEU A 75 4.45 -34.38 -25.57
N ALA A 76 4.20 -34.19 -24.27
CA ALA A 76 2.99 -34.68 -23.62
C ALA A 76 1.73 -33.95 -24.14
N GLU A 77 1.82 -32.65 -24.37
CA GLU A 77 0.74 -31.85 -24.98
C GLU A 77 0.47 -32.29 -26.42
N GLN A 78 1.52 -32.44 -27.24
CA GLN A 78 1.38 -32.93 -28.61
C GLN A 78 0.77 -34.34 -28.65
N ALA A 79 1.20 -35.25 -27.76
CA ALA A 79 0.64 -36.60 -27.68
C ALA A 79 -0.86 -36.59 -27.37
N GLN A 80 -1.32 -35.67 -26.52
CA GLN A 80 -2.76 -35.51 -26.24
C GLN A 80 -3.54 -34.93 -27.40
N VAL A 81 -2.98 -33.95 -28.13
CA VAL A 81 -3.62 -33.41 -29.33
C VAL A 81 -3.73 -34.49 -30.41
N ASP A 82 -2.63 -35.20 -30.67
CA ASP A 82 -2.58 -36.27 -31.66
C ASP A 82 -3.55 -37.40 -31.29
N ALA A 83 -3.62 -37.79 -30.01
CA ALA A 83 -4.58 -38.79 -29.55
C ALA A 83 -6.04 -38.32 -29.66
N ARG A 84 -6.33 -37.06 -29.31
CA ARG A 84 -7.67 -36.45 -29.52
C ARG A 84 -8.06 -36.49 -30.99
N SER A 85 -7.16 -36.11 -31.90
CA SER A 85 -7.41 -36.15 -33.34
C SER A 85 -7.56 -37.57 -33.87
N LEU A 86 -6.75 -38.52 -33.41
CA LEU A 86 -6.90 -39.91 -33.86
C LEU A 86 -8.22 -40.50 -33.38
N ARG A 87 -8.70 -40.14 -32.19
CA ARG A 87 -10.03 -40.56 -31.72
C ARG A 87 -11.15 -40.10 -32.65
N THR A 88 -11.10 -38.88 -33.18
CA THR A 88 -12.13 -38.38 -34.11
C THR A 88 -12.06 -39.11 -35.45
N VAL A 89 -10.84 -39.39 -35.95
CA VAL A 89 -10.63 -40.20 -37.15
C VAL A 89 -11.22 -41.61 -36.97
N LEU A 90 -10.83 -42.33 -35.92
CA LEU A 90 -11.33 -43.68 -35.63
C LEU A 90 -12.85 -43.73 -35.43
N ALA A 91 -13.43 -42.70 -34.79
CA ALA A 91 -14.88 -42.61 -34.63
C ALA A 91 -15.60 -42.43 -35.98
N THR A 92 -15.02 -41.63 -36.88
CA THR A 92 -15.54 -41.41 -38.24
C THR A 92 -15.43 -42.69 -39.07
N GLU A 93 -14.30 -43.38 -38.98
CA GLU A 93 -14.10 -44.69 -39.65
C GLU A 93 -15.11 -45.72 -39.15
N LEU A 94 -15.35 -45.81 -37.84
CA LEU A 94 -16.37 -46.70 -37.29
C LEU A 94 -17.77 -46.35 -37.80
N ALA A 95 -18.11 -45.06 -37.88
CA ALA A 95 -19.40 -44.62 -38.39
C ALA A 95 -19.59 -45.01 -39.87
N ASN A 96 -18.56 -44.83 -40.69
CA ASN A 96 -18.55 -45.23 -42.09
C ASN A 96 -18.59 -46.76 -42.28
N ALA A 97 -17.87 -47.51 -41.43
CA ALA A 97 -17.91 -48.97 -41.47
C ALA A 97 -19.31 -49.49 -41.08
N LYS A 98 -19.94 -48.90 -40.07
CA LYS A 98 -21.31 -49.22 -39.67
C LYS A 98 -22.31 -48.90 -40.79
N SER A 99 -22.19 -47.76 -41.47
CA SER A 99 -23.10 -47.43 -42.57
C SER A 99 -22.98 -48.43 -43.73
N ALA A 100 -21.75 -48.80 -44.11
CA ALA A 100 -21.49 -49.80 -45.15
C ALA A 100 -21.99 -51.22 -44.77
N CYS A 101 -22.13 -51.53 -43.48
CA CYS A 101 -22.64 -52.83 -43.04
C CYS A 101 -24.14 -53.03 -43.32
N TYR A 102 -24.93 -51.96 -43.47
CA TYR A 102 -26.37 -52.07 -43.70
C TYR A 102 -26.71 -52.65 -45.08
N ASP A 103 -25.79 -52.58 -46.04
CA ASP A 103 -25.97 -53.16 -47.37
C ASP A 103 -25.63 -54.67 -47.42
N ARG A 104 -25.23 -55.27 -46.30
CA ARG A 104 -24.76 -56.68 -46.23
C ARG A 104 -25.79 -57.56 -45.55
N PHE A 105 -25.90 -58.81 -46.03
CA PHE A 105 -26.85 -59.80 -45.49
C PHE A 105 -26.64 -60.11 -43.98
N PHE A 106 -25.39 -60.12 -43.52
CA PHE A 106 -25.04 -60.33 -42.11
C PHE A 106 -24.67 -59.02 -41.40
N THR A 107 -25.60 -58.07 -41.36
CA THR A 107 -25.40 -56.73 -40.79
C THR A 107 -24.83 -56.76 -39.37
N ASN A 108 -25.40 -57.57 -38.48
CA ASN A 108 -24.96 -57.65 -37.07
C ASN A 108 -23.51 -58.10 -36.95
N SER A 109 -23.13 -59.20 -37.60
CA SER A 109 -21.74 -59.68 -37.59
C SER A 109 -20.76 -58.67 -38.20
N CYS A 110 -21.19 -57.94 -39.24
CA CYS A 110 -20.39 -56.87 -39.83
C CYS A 110 -20.17 -55.72 -38.84
N ILE A 111 -21.24 -55.25 -38.18
CA ILE A 111 -21.17 -54.18 -37.18
C ILE A 111 -20.30 -54.61 -35.99
N ASP A 112 -20.44 -55.84 -35.51
CA ASP A 112 -19.65 -56.37 -34.39
C ASP A 112 -18.16 -56.38 -34.74
N LYS A 113 -17.79 -56.84 -35.94
CA LYS A 113 -16.40 -56.79 -36.42
C LYS A 113 -15.85 -55.36 -36.44
N ALA A 114 -16.60 -54.41 -37.00
CA ALA A 114 -16.18 -53.00 -37.01
C ALA A 114 -16.03 -52.43 -35.59
N GLN A 115 -16.89 -52.82 -34.65
CA GLN A 115 -16.76 -52.43 -33.24
C GLN A 115 -15.54 -53.05 -32.58
N GLU A 116 -15.22 -54.32 -32.84
CA GLU A 116 -14.04 -54.98 -32.28
C GLU A 116 -12.74 -54.36 -32.81
N GLU A 117 -12.68 -54.02 -34.10
CA GLU A 117 -11.56 -53.28 -34.69
C GLU A 117 -11.38 -51.91 -34.00
N TYR A 118 -12.47 -51.16 -33.82
CA TYR A 118 -12.44 -49.89 -33.09
C TYR A 118 -12.00 -50.06 -31.63
N ARG A 119 -12.51 -51.07 -30.92
CA ARG A 119 -12.11 -51.38 -29.53
C ARG A 119 -10.62 -51.68 -29.46
N GLY A 120 -10.09 -52.46 -30.40
CA GLY A 120 -8.66 -52.77 -30.50
C GLY A 120 -7.82 -51.52 -30.75
N ALA A 121 -8.24 -50.66 -31.69
CA ALA A 121 -7.56 -49.40 -31.99
C ALA A 121 -7.52 -48.45 -30.78
N ILE A 122 -8.65 -48.27 -30.08
CA ILE A 122 -8.72 -47.45 -28.87
C ILE A 122 -7.92 -48.07 -27.73
N ALA A 123 -7.90 -49.40 -27.59
CA ALA A 123 -7.10 -50.07 -26.58
C ALA A 123 -5.59 -49.84 -26.78
N ALA A 124 -5.12 -49.79 -28.03
CA ALA A 124 -3.74 -49.45 -28.37
C ALA A 124 -3.42 -47.96 -28.17
N LEU A 125 -4.39 -47.06 -28.34
CA LEU A 125 -4.21 -45.62 -28.13
C LEU A 125 -4.16 -45.21 -26.65
N LYS A 126 -4.96 -45.86 -25.79
CA LYS A 126 -5.10 -45.53 -24.36
C LYS A 126 -3.78 -45.42 -23.58
N PRO A 127 -2.79 -46.31 -23.73
CA PRO A 127 -1.51 -46.20 -23.03
C PRO A 127 -0.81 -44.85 -23.27
N ILE A 128 -0.82 -44.36 -24.52
CA ILE A 128 -0.21 -43.08 -24.90
C ILE A 128 -0.93 -41.92 -24.18
N GLU A 129 -2.26 -41.94 -24.17
CA GLU A 129 -3.07 -40.93 -23.47
C GLU A 129 -2.84 -40.92 -21.95
N LEU A 130 -2.76 -42.12 -21.35
CA LEU A 130 -2.52 -42.27 -19.93
C LEU A 130 -1.13 -41.78 -19.54
N GLU A 131 -0.10 -42.11 -20.33
CA GLU A 131 1.27 -41.66 -20.12
C GLU A 131 1.37 -40.13 -20.26
N ALA A 132 0.84 -39.57 -21.34
CA ALA A 132 0.82 -38.12 -21.56
C ALA A 132 0.10 -37.38 -20.43
N GLY A 133 -1.08 -37.88 -20.03
CA GLY A 133 -1.84 -37.31 -18.91
C GLY A 133 -1.14 -37.50 -17.57
N ALA A 134 -0.44 -38.60 -17.34
CA ALA A 134 0.33 -38.82 -16.12
C ALA A 134 1.50 -37.85 -16.02
N PHE A 135 2.25 -37.67 -17.12
CA PHE A 135 3.36 -36.73 -17.19
C PHE A 135 2.89 -35.30 -16.90
N GLN A 136 1.83 -34.83 -17.56
CA GLN A 136 1.32 -33.48 -17.32
C GLN A 136 0.86 -33.26 -15.86
N ARG A 137 0.25 -34.28 -15.24
CA ARG A 137 -0.13 -34.19 -13.83
C ARG A 137 1.11 -34.09 -12.94
N GLN A 138 2.15 -34.88 -13.19
CA GLN A 138 3.42 -34.83 -12.46
C GLN A 138 4.12 -33.49 -12.65
N SER A 139 4.32 -33.04 -13.89
CA SER A 139 4.92 -31.74 -14.20
C SER A 139 4.20 -30.57 -13.53
N ARG A 140 2.85 -30.57 -13.50
CA ARG A 140 2.08 -29.54 -12.77
C ARG A 140 2.33 -29.57 -11.26
N VAL A 141 2.47 -30.76 -10.67
CA VAL A 141 2.80 -30.91 -9.25
C VAL A 141 4.22 -30.41 -9.00
N ASP A 142 5.19 -30.82 -9.82
CA ASP A 142 6.59 -30.42 -9.68
C ASP A 142 6.76 -28.90 -9.79
N LYS A 143 6.11 -28.26 -10.78
CA LYS A 143 6.10 -26.80 -10.93
C LYS A 143 5.51 -26.09 -9.71
N ARG A 144 4.42 -26.63 -9.17
CA ARG A 144 3.81 -26.08 -7.95
C ARG A 144 4.73 -26.24 -6.76
N ASP A 145 5.34 -27.39 -6.59
CA ASP A 145 6.20 -27.70 -5.45
C ASP A 145 7.49 -26.87 -5.51
N GLN A 146 8.05 -26.64 -6.72
CA GLN A 146 9.13 -25.69 -6.96
C GLN A 146 8.72 -24.26 -6.59
N ALA A 147 7.57 -23.78 -7.08
CA ALA A 147 7.06 -22.45 -6.75
C ALA A 147 6.82 -22.27 -5.23
N LEU A 148 6.30 -23.30 -4.56
CA LEU A 148 6.13 -23.28 -3.10
C LEU A 148 7.48 -23.25 -2.38
N ALA A 149 8.47 -23.99 -2.85
CA ALA A 149 9.82 -23.96 -2.28
C ALA A 149 10.50 -22.60 -2.46
N GLU A 150 10.35 -21.97 -3.62
CA GLU A 150 10.83 -20.60 -3.88
C GLU A 150 10.15 -19.58 -2.97
N ARG A 151 8.83 -19.67 -2.82
CA ARG A 151 8.06 -18.79 -1.92
C ARG A 151 8.50 -18.95 -0.47
N ARG A 152 8.74 -20.17 0.00
CA ARG A 152 9.27 -20.41 1.35
C ARG A 152 10.64 -19.77 1.53
N LYS A 153 11.55 -19.90 0.56
CA LYS A 153 12.86 -19.25 0.61
C LYS A 153 12.76 -17.72 0.65
N GLN A 154 11.86 -17.13 -0.15
CA GLN A 154 11.59 -15.69 -0.12
C GLN A 154 11.02 -15.26 1.24
N GLU A 155 10.07 -16.02 1.77
CA GLU A 155 9.48 -15.74 3.09
C GLU A 155 10.50 -15.86 4.23
N GLU A 156 11.41 -16.84 4.18
CA GLU A 156 12.50 -16.97 5.13
C GLU A 156 13.50 -15.81 5.02
N ALA A 157 13.84 -15.40 3.80
CA ALA A 157 14.71 -14.25 3.55
C ALA A 157 14.09 -12.92 4.01
N GLU A 158 12.78 -12.74 3.84
CA GLU A 158 12.04 -11.54 4.23
C GLU A 158 11.60 -11.55 5.71
N ALA A 159 11.70 -12.69 6.41
CA ALA A 159 11.30 -12.83 7.81
C ALA A 159 11.90 -11.76 8.74
N PRO A 160 13.23 -11.47 8.73
CA PRO A 160 13.80 -10.47 9.62
C PRO A 160 13.27 -9.05 9.32
N ASP A 161 13.12 -8.70 8.03
CA ASP A 161 12.58 -7.40 7.64
C ASP A 161 11.11 -7.25 8.03
N ARG A 162 10.31 -8.31 7.90
CA ARG A 162 8.92 -8.31 8.36
C ARG A 162 8.82 -8.12 9.86
N LEU A 163 9.70 -8.74 10.65
CA LEU A 163 9.77 -8.54 12.09
C LEU A 163 10.18 -7.10 12.44
N ARG A 164 11.20 -6.55 11.76
CA ARG A 164 11.62 -5.15 11.97
C ARG A 164 10.50 -4.17 11.65
N ILE A 165 9.83 -4.33 10.51
CA ILE A 165 8.70 -3.48 10.11
C ILE A 165 7.54 -3.61 11.11
N ALA A 166 7.25 -4.81 11.59
CA ALA A 166 6.22 -5.03 12.61
C ALA A 166 6.55 -4.28 13.92
N GLN A 167 7.79 -4.37 14.39
CA GLN A 167 8.25 -3.64 15.58
C GLN A 167 8.21 -2.13 15.39
N GLU A 168 8.68 -1.60 14.25
CA GLU A 168 8.62 -0.17 13.94
C GLU A 168 7.17 0.33 13.89
N ASN A 169 6.25 -0.45 13.32
CA ASN A 169 4.83 -0.11 13.27
C ASN A 169 4.21 -0.10 14.67
N GLU A 170 4.57 -1.06 15.53
CA GLU A 170 4.12 -1.12 16.92
C GLU A 170 4.62 0.10 17.72
N GLN A 171 5.89 0.47 17.57
CA GLN A 171 6.47 1.65 18.21
C GLN A 171 5.77 2.94 17.76
N LYS A 172 5.59 3.13 16.44
CA LYS A 172 4.86 4.28 15.89
C LYS A 172 3.42 4.34 16.36
N ALA A 173 2.76 3.18 16.50
CA ALA A 173 1.41 3.12 17.04
C ALA A 173 1.37 3.53 18.53
N ALA A 174 2.33 3.08 19.33
CA ALA A 174 2.45 3.45 20.74
C ALA A 174 2.72 4.95 20.93
N GLU A 175 3.67 5.53 20.18
CA GLU A 175 3.95 6.97 20.19
C GLU A 175 2.72 7.81 19.79
N LYS A 176 2.00 7.36 18.76
CA LYS A 176 0.76 8.01 18.32
C LYS A 176 -0.35 7.91 19.37
N ALA A 177 -0.44 6.80 20.10
CA ALA A 177 -1.38 6.65 21.20
C ALA A 177 -1.02 7.58 22.37
N GLN A 178 0.26 7.66 22.75
CA GLN A 178 0.74 8.54 23.82
C GLN A 178 0.50 10.02 23.49
N SER A 179 0.86 10.45 22.28
CA SER A 179 0.63 11.84 21.84
C SER A 179 -0.86 12.20 21.82
N ARG A 180 -1.73 11.28 21.40
CA ARG A 180 -3.19 11.48 21.48
C ARG A 180 -3.67 11.63 22.92
N ALA A 181 -3.20 10.78 23.84
CA ALA A 181 -3.53 10.86 25.26
C ALA A 181 -3.06 12.19 25.87
N GLN A 182 -1.85 12.65 25.54
CA GLN A 182 -1.33 13.95 25.99
C GLN A 182 -2.17 15.12 25.45
N GLN A 183 -2.50 15.12 24.16
CA GLN A 183 -3.35 16.15 23.57
C GLN A 183 -4.75 16.18 24.19
N GLU A 184 -5.29 15.01 24.54
CA GLU A 184 -6.59 14.92 25.19
C GLU A 184 -6.55 15.42 26.64
N ALA A 185 -5.51 15.06 27.40
CA ALA A 185 -5.27 15.61 28.73
C ALA A 185 -5.09 17.13 28.70
N GLU A 186 -4.36 17.67 27.71
CA GLU A 186 -4.20 19.11 27.53
C GLU A 186 -5.54 19.79 27.18
N ARG A 187 -6.35 19.19 26.30
CA ARG A 187 -7.70 19.69 26.00
C ARG A 187 -8.58 19.71 27.24
N GLN A 188 -8.58 18.65 28.04
CA GLN A 188 -9.34 18.57 29.28
C GLN A 188 -8.85 19.62 30.30
N ALA A 189 -7.54 19.81 30.45
CA ALA A 189 -6.97 20.81 31.33
C ALA A 189 -7.35 22.24 30.90
N ARG A 190 -7.31 22.53 29.59
CA ARG A 190 -7.76 23.80 29.02
C ARG A 190 -9.24 24.03 29.29
N GLN A 191 -10.09 23.04 29.01
CA GLN A 191 -11.52 23.11 29.31
C GLN A 191 -11.79 23.37 30.79
N ALA A 192 -11.14 22.64 31.70
CA ALA A 192 -11.29 22.86 33.14
C ALA A 192 -10.80 24.26 33.58
N SER A 193 -9.74 24.79 32.95
CA SER A 193 -9.27 26.15 33.23
C SER A 193 -10.22 27.23 32.71
N ASP A 194 -10.81 27.01 31.53
CA ASP A 194 -11.80 27.91 30.93
C ASP A 194 -13.10 27.90 31.74
N GLU A 195 -13.55 26.74 32.20
CA GLU A 195 -14.68 26.60 33.13
C GLU A 195 -14.46 27.39 34.42
N LYS A 196 -13.27 27.26 35.05
CA LYS A 196 -12.92 28.05 36.24
C LYS A 196 -12.92 29.56 35.95
N ARG A 197 -12.43 29.96 34.78
CA ARG A 197 -12.37 31.36 34.34
C ARG A 197 -13.74 31.93 34.01
N LEU A 198 -14.68 31.10 33.58
CA LEU A 198 -16.09 31.46 33.36
C LEU A 198 -16.87 31.50 34.68
N ALA A 199 -16.54 30.65 35.64
CA ALA A 199 -17.18 30.60 36.96
C ALA A 199 -16.89 31.83 37.85
N ASN A 200 -15.77 32.54 37.63
CA ASN A 200 -15.40 33.77 38.37
C ASN A 200 -15.37 35.02 37.46
N PRO A 201 -16.53 35.52 36.97
CA PRO A 201 -16.57 36.70 36.11
C PRO A 201 -16.12 37.98 36.84
N ASN A 202 -16.38 38.08 38.14
CA ASN A 202 -16.03 39.22 38.96
C ASN A 202 -14.50 39.43 39.09
N GLU A 203 -13.71 38.35 39.13
CA GLU A 203 -12.25 38.45 39.23
C GLU A 203 -11.63 39.02 37.95
N ARG A 204 -12.22 38.72 36.78
CA ARG A 204 -11.79 39.28 35.49
C ARG A 204 -12.03 40.79 35.43
N ILE A 205 -13.20 41.23 35.91
CA ILE A 205 -13.57 42.65 35.95
C ILE A 205 -12.65 43.40 36.91
N GLN A 206 -12.43 42.85 38.12
CA GLN A 206 -11.51 43.44 39.11
C GLN A 206 -10.08 43.60 38.58
N ARG A 207 -9.51 42.56 37.94
CA ARG A 207 -8.17 42.66 37.34
C ARG A 207 -8.10 43.72 36.23
N HIS A 208 -9.18 43.92 35.49
CA HIS A 208 -9.24 44.94 34.45
C HIS A 208 -9.31 46.35 35.06
N GLU A 209 -10.15 46.54 36.07
CA GLU A 209 -10.28 47.80 36.81
C GLU A 209 -8.96 48.18 37.49
N GLU A 210 -8.30 47.23 38.15
CA GLU A 210 -6.99 47.44 38.77
C GLU A 210 -5.93 47.83 37.72
N LYS A 211 -5.94 47.17 36.55
CA LYS A 211 -5.04 47.53 35.45
C LYS A 211 -5.28 48.97 34.97
N LEU A 212 -6.55 49.36 34.83
CA LEU A 212 -6.92 50.73 34.43
C LEU A 212 -6.51 51.75 35.48
N GLN A 213 -6.64 51.44 36.77
CA GLN A 213 -6.18 52.31 37.86
C GLN A 213 -4.67 52.51 37.80
N ARG A 214 -3.89 51.43 37.67
CA ARG A 214 -2.42 51.52 37.53
C ARG A 214 -1.99 52.36 36.33
N LEU A 215 -2.65 52.19 35.19
CA LEU A 215 -2.39 53.01 34.00
C LEU A 215 -2.65 54.50 34.27
N ARG A 216 -3.76 54.85 34.93
CA ARG A 216 -4.07 56.24 35.29
C ARG A 216 -3.06 56.82 36.27
N GLU A 217 -2.63 56.05 37.26
CA GLU A 217 -1.61 56.46 38.23
C GLU A 217 -0.26 56.70 37.54
N ASP A 218 0.16 55.78 36.67
CA ASP A 218 1.41 55.92 35.90
C ASP A 218 1.37 57.13 34.97
N ASP A 219 0.24 57.38 34.29
CA ASP A 219 0.08 58.53 33.42
C ASP A 219 0.08 59.84 34.22
N ALA A 220 -0.62 59.90 35.35
CA ALA A 220 -0.60 61.06 36.25
C ALA A 220 0.82 61.32 36.81
N ARG A 221 1.57 60.28 37.17
CA ARG A 221 2.96 60.41 37.61
C ARG A 221 3.85 60.96 36.51
N LYS A 222 3.74 60.42 35.29
CA LYS A 222 4.49 60.93 34.13
C LYS A 222 4.15 62.38 33.86
N GLU A 223 2.87 62.76 33.88
CA GLU A 223 2.41 64.14 33.69
C GLU A 223 3.03 65.11 34.70
N GLN A 224 3.15 64.69 35.97
CA GLN A 224 3.82 65.48 37.02
C GLN A 224 5.33 65.61 36.80
N GLU A 225 5.98 64.60 36.21
CA GLU A 225 7.42 64.59 35.95
C GLU A 225 7.81 65.45 34.72
N ILE A 226 6.90 65.64 33.75
CA ILE A 226 7.14 66.42 32.51
C ILE A 226 7.70 67.84 32.78
N PRO A 227 7.07 68.73 33.58
CA PRO A 227 7.58 70.08 33.76
C PRO A 227 8.97 70.13 34.43
N GLY A 228 9.22 69.23 35.39
CA GLY A 228 10.51 69.09 36.04
C GLY A 228 11.61 68.62 35.06
N ASN A 229 11.26 67.65 34.22
CA ASN A 229 12.15 67.13 33.18
C ASN A 229 12.47 68.20 32.12
N ILE A 230 11.48 68.99 31.70
CA ILE A 230 11.67 70.13 30.77
C ILE A 230 12.61 71.17 31.39
N ALA A 231 12.36 71.60 32.62
CA ALA A 231 13.20 72.59 33.31
C ALA A 231 14.65 72.09 33.51
N ALA A 232 14.82 70.81 33.86
CA ALA A 232 16.13 70.19 33.98
C ALA A 232 16.88 70.14 32.63
N TYR A 233 16.17 69.86 31.53
CA TYR A 233 16.74 69.86 30.19
C TYR A 233 17.19 71.27 29.76
N GLU A 234 16.35 72.29 29.97
CA GLU A 234 16.71 73.68 29.66
C GLU A 234 17.93 74.18 30.45
N LYS A 235 18.02 73.81 31.74
CA LYS A 235 19.18 74.16 32.58
C LYS A 235 20.45 73.49 32.06
N LYS A 236 20.39 72.20 31.72
CA LYS A 236 21.52 71.47 31.11
C LYS A 236 21.99 72.13 29.81
N GLN A 237 21.06 72.62 28.98
CA GLN A 237 21.38 73.33 27.75
C GLN A 237 22.11 74.65 28.02
N LYS A 238 21.64 75.46 28.98
CA LYS A 238 22.30 76.72 29.37
C LYS A 238 23.71 76.47 29.91
N GLU A 239 23.87 75.51 30.81
CA GLU A 239 25.17 75.13 31.36
C GLU A 239 26.13 74.58 30.29
N ALA A 240 25.62 73.82 29.32
CA ALA A 240 26.41 73.34 28.19
C ALA A 240 26.90 74.50 27.32
N ALA A 241 26.03 75.46 26.99
CA ALA A 241 26.39 76.65 26.23
C ALA A 241 27.43 77.53 26.95
N GLU A 242 27.29 77.72 28.26
CA GLU A 242 28.28 78.46 29.07
C GLU A 242 29.63 77.74 29.12
N ARG A 243 29.63 76.41 29.29
CA ARG A 243 30.87 75.61 29.25
C ARG A 243 31.56 75.73 27.90
N GLN A 244 30.81 75.69 26.79
CA GLN A 244 31.35 75.89 25.45
C GLN A 244 32.01 77.27 25.30
N LYS A 245 31.35 78.34 25.76
CA LYS A 245 31.93 79.70 25.77
C LYS A 245 33.22 79.77 26.58
N LYS A 246 33.23 79.25 27.82
CA LYS A 246 34.43 79.22 28.68
C LYS A 246 35.58 78.43 28.08
N VAL A 247 35.28 77.31 27.41
CA VAL A 247 36.30 76.51 26.71
C VAL A 247 36.85 77.26 25.50
N ALA A 248 36.00 77.93 24.71
CA ALA A 248 36.43 78.76 23.59
C ALA A 248 37.32 79.93 24.06
N GLU A 249 36.94 80.65 25.11
CA GLU A 249 37.75 81.72 25.71
C GLU A 249 39.09 81.21 26.25
N ARG A 250 39.10 80.06 26.93
CA ARG A 250 40.35 79.43 27.42
C ARG A 250 41.27 79.02 26.27
N LYS A 251 40.72 78.48 25.17
CA LYS A 251 41.49 78.15 23.98
C LYS A 251 42.07 79.42 23.33
N ALA A 252 41.26 80.46 23.17
CA ALA A 252 41.70 81.74 22.62
C ALA A 252 42.80 82.40 23.47
N LYS A 253 42.66 82.42 24.80
CA LYS A 253 43.71 82.93 25.71
C LYS A 253 45.00 82.12 25.64
N LYS A 254 44.90 80.78 25.61
CA LYS A 254 46.08 79.91 25.45
C LYS A 254 46.78 80.13 24.10
N GLN A 255 46.03 80.31 23.02
CA GLN A 255 46.59 80.64 21.70
C GLN A 255 47.30 82.00 21.72
N ALA A 256 46.67 83.03 22.29
CA ALA A 256 47.29 84.36 22.45
C ALA A 256 48.56 84.32 23.33
N GLU A 257 48.58 83.53 24.41
CA GLU A 257 49.79 83.34 25.24
C GLU A 257 50.89 82.55 24.52
N GLN A 258 50.55 81.60 23.66
CA GLN A 258 51.51 80.86 22.83
C GLN A 258 52.12 81.77 21.75
N GLU A 259 51.32 82.61 21.10
CA GLU A 259 51.77 83.63 20.14
C GLU A 259 52.65 84.70 20.82
N ALA A 260 52.31 85.10 22.06
CA ALA A 260 53.11 86.03 22.87
C ALA A 260 54.43 85.41 23.40
N LYS A 261 54.50 84.09 23.57
CA LYS A 261 55.74 83.36 23.95
C LYS A 261 56.64 83.07 22.76
N GLN A 262 56.08 82.90 21.55
CA GLN A 262 56.86 82.75 20.31
C GLN A 262 57.44 84.08 19.81
N SER A 263 57.01 85.22 20.36
CA SER A 263 57.46 86.58 19.99
C SER A 263 58.39 87.25 21.00
N LYS A 264 58.97 86.50 21.97
CA LYS A 264 60.04 87.01 22.85
C LYS A 264 61.41 86.41 22.49
N PRO A 265 62.43 87.22 22.14
CA PRO A 265 63.69 86.77 21.54
C PRO A 265 64.74 86.32 22.57
N THR A 266 65.50 85.28 22.24
CA THR A 266 66.77 84.93 22.90
C THR A 266 67.94 85.48 22.09
N GLU A 267 68.62 86.44 22.69
CA GLU A 267 69.95 86.98 22.37
C GLU A 267 71.06 85.98 22.75
N PRO A 268 72.06 85.69 21.90
CA PRO A 268 73.26 84.97 22.30
C PRO A 268 74.36 85.93 22.79
N ALA A 269 74.92 85.61 23.97
CA ALA A 269 76.10 86.22 24.57
C ALA A 269 77.41 85.63 24.00
N ALA A 270 78.44 86.48 24.04
CA ALA A 270 79.80 86.34 23.57
C ALA A 270 80.60 85.07 23.95
N LYS A 271 81.47 84.64 23.02
CA LYS A 271 82.91 84.40 23.23
C LYS A 271 83.65 84.43 21.90
#